data_AF-A0A7J3JA54-F1
#
_entry.id   AF-A0A7J3JA54-F1
#
_cell.length_a   1.000
_cell.length_b   1.000
_cell.length_c   1.000
_cell.angle_alpha   90.00
_cell.angle_beta   90.00
_cell.angle_gamma   90.00
#
_symmetry.space_group_name_H-M   'P 1'
#
loop_
_entity.id
_entity.type
_entity.pdbx_description
1 polymer ?
#
loop_
_entity_poly.entity_id
_entity_poly.type
_entity_poly.pdbx_seq_one_letter_code
_entity_poly.pdbx_strand_id
1 'polypeptide(L)'
;MTQEVAAKQEPVAVTATSTEKKKQPSLQELVDSLKGTADDIGQISELSSEEKILVSQFFSSLLKLMQPLTPSIAVSQLALPPQFSDVTQAHLDPTGHLVLQYPDGHVELKDLSQENCRELMMAVVGDIVPKFKNLTAQQKKKLENRIKLLSSITKEVQKSSEALSAALSASNK
;
A
#
# COMPACT_ATOMS: atom_id res chain seq x y z
N MET A 1 -61.43 34.51 70.06
CA MET A 1 -60.27 35.20 69.45
C MET A 1 -59.69 34.21 68.44
N THR A 2 -60.13 34.27 67.18
CA THR A 2 -59.39 34.85 66.02
C THR A 2 -58.09 34.09 65.76
N GLN A 3 -57.79 33.53 64.58
CA GLN A 3 -58.27 33.79 63.23
C GLN A 3 -57.87 32.61 62.32
N GLU A 4 -58.71 32.35 61.32
CA GLU A 4 -58.53 31.48 60.17
C GLU A 4 -57.59 32.13 59.13
N VAL A 5 -56.68 31.37 58.52
CA VAL A 5 -56.18 31.67 57.16
C VAL A 5 -55.92 30.36 56.41
N ALA A 6 -56.81 30.10 55.44
CA ALA A 6 -56.64 29.14 54.36
C ALA A 6 -55.59 29.61 53.36
N ALA A 7 -54.76 28.70 52.84
CA ALA A 7 -53.96 28.93 51.65
C ALA A 7 -54.11 27.76 50.67
N LYS A 8 -54.81 28.09 49.58
CA LYS A 8 -55.05 27.34 48.35
C LYS A 8 -53.89 26.43 47.89
N GLN A 9 -54.25 25.20 47.57
CA GLN A 9 -53.59 24.42 46.52
C GLN A 9 -53.89 25.06 45.16
N GLU A 10 -52.85 25.38 44.40
CA GLU A 10 -52.90 25.45 42.94
C GLU A 10 -51.83 24.51 42.37
N PRO A 11 -52.14 23.80 41.27
CA PRO A 11 -51.32 22.71 40.76
C PRO A 11 -50.10 23.28 40.06
N VAL A 12 -48.90 22.83 40.47
CA VAL A 12 -47.70 23.04 39.67
C VAL A 12 -47.91 22.30 38.36
N ALA A 13 -48.12 23.10 37.30
CA ALA A 13 -48.23 22.64 35.94
C ALA A 13 -47.07 21.68 35.64
N VAL A 14 -47.42 20.42 35.41
CA VAL A 14 -46.56 19.44 34.76
C VAL A 14 -46.21 20.06 33.41
N THR A 15 -45.02 20.66 33.34
CA THR A 15 -44.45 21.09 32.08
C THR A 15 -44.17 19.80 31.32
N ALA A 16 -45.11 19.44 30.46
CA ALA A 16 -44.96 18.39 29.49
C ALA A 16 -43.77 18.78 28.61
N THR A 17 -42.58 18.34 28.99
CA THR A 17 -41.47 18.19 28.05
C THR A 17 -41.98 17.22 27.00
N SER A 18 -42.35 17.79 25.87
CA SER A 18 -42.73 17.14 24.63
C SER A 18 -41.84 15.92 24.41
N THR A 19 -42.39 14.73 24.68
CA THR A 19 -41.88 13.50 24.12
C THR A 19 -41.90 13.68 22.61
N GLU A 20 -40.74 13.93 22.01
CA GLU A 20 -40.54 13.77 20.58
C GLU A 20 -40.98 12.35 20.25
N LYS A 21 -42.21 12.21 19.74
CA LYS A 21 -42.66 10.98 19.11
C LYS A 21 -41.73 10.81 17.91
N LYS A 22 -40.69 9.97 18.05
CA LYS A 22 -39.94 9.44 16.91
C LYS A 22 -40.99 8.92 15.93
N LYS A 23 -41.19 9.67 14.85
CA LYS A 23 -42.14 9.35 13.81
C LYS A 23 -41.71 7.98 13.29
N GLN A 24 -42.52 6.95 13.53
CA GLN A 24 -42.21 5.62 13.02
C GLN A 24 -42.11 5.73 11.50
N PRO A 25 -41.00 5.26 10.89
CA PRO A 25 -40.86 5.28 9.45
C PRO A 25 -42.01 4.47 8.84
N SER A 26 -42.62 5.03 7.81
CA SER A 26 -43.68 4.36 7.07
C SER A 26 -43.13 3.13 6.36
N LEU A 27 -44.00 2.16 6.08
CA LEU A 27 -43.62 0.95 5.32
C LEU A 27 -42.98 1.30 3.97
N GLN A 28 -43.45 2.35 3.31
CA GLN A 28 -42.91 2.80 2.03
C GLN A 28 -41.49 3.35 2.17
N GLU A 29 -41.23 4.20 3.18
CA GLU A 29 -39.88 4.72 3.46
C GLU A 29 -38.90 3.58 3.81
N LEU A 30 -39.37 2.55 4.51
CA LEU A 30 -38.56 1.36 4.81
C LEU A 30 -38.23 0.58 3.53
N VAL A 31 -39.22 0.36 2.65
CA VAL A 31 -39.02 -0.33 1.37
C VAL A 31 -38.06 0.43 0.46
N ASP A 32 -38.20 1.75 0.37
CA ASP A 32 -37.35 2.56 -0.49
C ASP A 32 -35.91 2.66 0.07
N SER A 33 -35.74 2.69 1.40
CA SER A 33 -34.42 2.58 2.04
C SER A 33 -33.74 1.22 1.76
N LEU A 34 -34.51 0.13 1.77
CA LEU A 34 -34.00 -1.21 1.44
C LEU A 34 -33.60 -1.34 -0.03
N LYS A 35 -34.35 -0.72 -0.96
CA LYS A 35 -33.97 -0.67 -2.37
C LYS A 35 -32.65 0.07 -2.56
N GLY A 36 -32.51 1.25 -1.96
CA GLY A 36 -31.24 1.99 -2.01
C GLY A 36 -30.08 1.18 -1.42
N THR A 37 -30.31 0.50 -0.29
CA THR A 37 -29.31 -0.40 0.31
C THR A 37 -28.95 -1.56 -0.64
N ALA A 38 -29.92 -2.14 -1.35
CA ALA A 38 -29.68 -3.21 -2.31
C ALA A 38 -28.85 -2.72 -3.52
N ASP A 39 -29.13 -1.50 -4.00
CA ASP A 39 -28.35 -0.87 -5.07
C ASP A 39 -26.90 -0.60 -4.63
N ASP A 40 -26.70 -0.09 -3.41
CA ASP A 40 -25.37 0.13 -2.83
C ASP A 40 -24.60 -1.18 -2.67
N ILE A 41 -25.26 -2.25 -2.22
CA ILE A 41 -24.65 -3.60 -2.13
C ILE A 41 -24.20 -4.08 -3.52
N GLY A 42 -25.01 -3.84 -4.55
CA GLY A 42 -24.64 -4.14 -5.94
C GLY A 42 -23.37 -3.41 -6.37
N GLN A 43 -23.31 -2.11 -6.15
CA GLN A 43 -22.15 -1.28 -6.48
C GLN A 43 -20.89 -1.68 -5.70
N ILE A 44 -21.02 -1.98 -4.40
CA ILE A 44 -19.90 -2.47 -3.58
C ILE A 44 -19.35 -3.77 -4.17
N SER A 45 -20.22 -4.71 -4.57
CA SER A 45 -19.79 -5.97 -5.18
C SER A 45 -19.02 -5.76 -6.47
N GLU A 46 -19.45 -4.81 -7.31
CA GLU A 46 -18.75 -4.47 -8.55
C GLU A 46 -17.36 -3.87 -8.27
N LEU A 47 -17.29 -2.88 -7.37
CA LEU A 47 -16.06 -2.20 -6.98
C LEU A 47 -15.05 -3.17 -6.32
N SER A 48 -15.50 -4.04 -5.42
CA SER A 48 -14.64 -5.06 -4.80
C SER A 48 -14.06 -6.03 -5.84
N SER A 49 -14.86 -6.42 -6.85
CA SER A 49 -14.37 -7.25 -7.95
C SER A 49 -13.33 -6.52 -8.80
N GLU A 50 -13.57 -5.25 -9.12
CA GLU A 50 -12.61 -4.42 -9.86
C GLU A 50 -11.30 -4.23 -9.09
N GLU A 51 -11.37 -3.90 -7.79
CA GLU A 51 -10.20 -3.74 -6.94
C GLU A 51 -9.36 -5.02 -6.90
N LYS A 52 -10.00 -6.19 -6.77
CA LYS A 52 -9.31 -7.49 -6.79
C LYS A 52 -8.54 -7.72 -8.09
N ILE A 53 -9.13 -7.37 -9.24
CA ILE A 53 -8.47 -7.46 -10.54
C ILE A 53 -7.26 -6.52 -10.59
N LEU A 54 -7.44 -5.26 -10.17
CA LEU A 54 -6.39 -4.24 -10.17
C LEU A 54 -5.22 -4.63 -9.27
N VAL A 55 -5.48 -5.16 -8.08
CA VAL A 55 -4.40 -5.59 -7.16
C VAL A 55 -3.61 -6.77 -7.73
N SER A 56 -4.29 -7.74 -8.35
CA SER A 56 -3.62 -8.85 -9.03
C SER A 56 -2.70 -8.36 -10.16
N GLN A 57 -3.21 -7.44 -10.98
CA GLN A 57 -2.42 -6.83 -12.06
C GLN A 57 -1.24 -6.00 -11.53
N PHE A 58 -1.45 -5.27 -10.43
CA PHE A 58 -0.43 -4.49 -9.76
C PHE A 58 0.73 -5.37 -9.33
N PHE A 59 0.49 -6.42 -8.53
CA PHE A 59 1.58 -7.30 -8.05
C PHE A 59 2.23 -8.10 -9.18
N SER A 60 1.46 -8.53 -10.18
CA SER A 60 2.03 -9.18 -11.37
C SER A 60 3.00 -8.26 -12.12
N SER A 61 2.67 -6.97 -12.22
CA SER A 61 3.53 -5.97 -12.86
C SER A 61 4.73 -5.62 -11.96
N LEU A 62 4.50 -5.49 -10.66
CA LEU A 62 5.53 -5.23 -9.67
C LEU A 62 6.61 -6.31 -9.69
N LEU A 63 6.20 -7.58 -9.70
CA LEU A 63 7.09 -8.74 -9.82
C LEU A 63 8.05 -8.60 -11.01
N LYS A 64 7.48 -8.34 -12.20
CA LYS A 64 8.25 -8.19 -13.45
C LYS A 64 9.24 -7.03 -13.38
N LEU A 65 8.89 -5.96 -12.69
CA LEU A 65 9.76 -4.80 -12.49
C LEU A 65 10.83 -5.04 -11.42
N MET A 66 10.51 -5.74 -10.33
CA MET A 66 11.45 -6.00 -9.22
C MET A 66 12.50 -7.03 -9.58
N GLN A 67 12.09 -8.15 -10.17
CA GLN A 67 12.95 -9.32 -10.36
C GLN A 67 14.33 -9.02 -10.97
N PRO A 68 14.48 -8.14 -11.99
CA PRO A 68 15.81 -7.78 -12.52
C PRO A 68 16.58 -6.75 -11.68
N LEU A 69 15.93 -6.07 -10.73
CA LEU A 69 16.49 -4.95 -9.97
C LEU A 69 16.90 -5.34 -8.54
N THR A 70 16.05 -6.06 -7.81
CA THR A 70 16.27 -6.41 -6.40
C THR A 70 15.40 -7.59 -5.98
N PRO A 71 15.88 -8.48 -5.09
CA PRO A 71 15.07 -9.58 -4.54
C PRO A 71 14.04 -9.13 -3.51
N SER A 72 14.17 -7.93 -2.94
CA SER A 72 13.20 -7.33 -2.01
C SER A 72 13.44 -5.82 -1.89
N ILE A 73 12.45 -5.10 -1.35
CA ILE A 73 12.54 -3.67 -1.03
C ILE A 73 12.25 -3.48 0.45
N ALA A 74 13.16 -2.84 1.16
CA ALA A 74 12.93 -2.45 2.54
C ALA A 74 11.78 -1.43 2.62
N VAL A 75 10.80 -1.68 3.47
CA VAL A 75 9.68 -0.81 3.77
C VAL A 75 10.01 0.00 5.02
N SER A 76 9.71 1.30 4.99
CA SER A 76 9.91 2.16 6.15
C SER A 76 8.96 1.80 7.27
N GLN A 77 9.43 1.70 8.51
CA GLN A 77 8.56 1.50 9.68
C GLN A 77 7.54 2.64 9.82
N LEU A 78 7.92 3.86 9.43
CA LEU A 78 7.02 5.02 9.45
C LEU A 78 5.87 4.92 8.44
N ALA A 79 6.00 4.05 7.44
CA ALA A 79 4.94 3.77 6.48
C ALA A 79 4.00 2.67 6.98
N LEU A 80 4.35 1.95 8.04
CA LEU A 80 3.50 0.89 8.57
C LEU A 80 2.39 1.49 9.46
N PRO A 81 1.17 0.92 9.41
CA PRO A 81 0.11 1.27 10.34
C PRO A 81 0.52 1.10 11.83
N PRO A 82 -0.09 1.84 12.78
CA PRO A 82 0.31 1.86 14.19
C PRO A 82 0.35 0.49 14.89
N GLN A 83 -0.47 -0.46 14.45
CA GLN A 83 -0.49 -1.83 14.97
C GLN A 83 0.80 -2.63 14.69
N PHE A 84 1.69 -2.12 13.84
CA PHE A 84 3.00 -2.71 13.52
C PHE A 84 4.17 -1.90 14.12
N SER A 85 3.92 -1.12 15.17
CA SER A 85 4.93 -0.24 15.79
C SER A 85 6.14 -0.96 16.38
N ASP A 86 5.99 -2.23 16.76
CA ASP A 86 7.09 -3.05 17.30
C ASP A 86 7.94 -3.71 16.20
N VAL A 87 7.59 -3.54 14.92
CA VAL A 87 8.35 -4.12 13.81
C VAL A 87 9.73 -3.46 13.69
N THR A 88 10.78 -4.27 13.76
CA THR A 88 12.18 -3.83 13.62
C THR A 88 12.62 -3.74 12.17
N GLN A 89 12.14 -4.65 11.30
CA GLN A 89 12.43 -4.61 9.87
C GLN A 89 11.21 -5.05 9.07
N ALA A 90 11.01 -4.43 7.91
CA ALA A 90 9.95 -4.77 6.99
C ALA A 90 10.50 -4.81 5.57
N HIS A 91 10.17 -5.87 4.82
CA HIS A 91 10.61 -6.05 3.45
C HIS A 91 9.46 -6.54 2.59
N LEU A 92 9.23 -5.87 1.47
CA LEU A 92 8.33 -6.36 0.43
C LEU A 92 9.12 -7.20 -0.57
N ASP A 93 8.64 -8.40 -0.83
CA ASP A 93 9.15 -9.24 -1.90
C ASP A 93 8.40 -9.01 -3.23
N PRO A 94 8.98 -9.45 -4.37
CA PRO A 94 8.37 -9.31 -5.68
C PRO A 94 7.03 -10.04 -5.84
N THR A 95 6.70 -11.00 -4.97
CA THR A 95 5.45 -11.79 -5.04
C THR A 95 4.29 -11.12 -4.31
N GLY A 96 4.54 -10.00 -3.62
CA GLY A 96 3.52 -9.26 -2.88
C GLY A 96 3.45 -9.64 -1.39
N HIS A 97 4.41 -10.41 -0.89
CA HIS A 97 4.48 -10.68 0.54
C HIS A 97 5.30 -9.63 1.27
N LEU A 98 4.74 -9.10 2.36
CA LEU A 98 5.44 -8.29 3.33
C LEU A 98 5.98 -9.19 4.44
N VAL A 99 7.30 -9.25 4.53
CA VAL A 99 8.04 -9.90 5.61
C VAL A 99 8.22 -8.87 6.71
N LEU A 100 7.72 -9.16 7.91
CA LEU A 100 7.86 -8.34 9.11
C LEU A 100 8.74 -9.08 10.11
N GLN A 101 9.76 -8.41 10.64
CA GLN A 101 10.62 -8.96 11.67
C GLN A 101 10.48 -8.17 12.97
N TYR A 102 10.29 -8.89 14.07
CA TYR A 102 10.10 -8.33 15.40
C TYR A 102 11.38 -8.46 16.26
N PRO A 103 11.48 -7.74 17.39
CA PRO A 103 12.72 -7.67 18.19
C PRO A 103 13.14 -9.00 18.81
N ASP A 104 12.17 -9.88 19.05
CA ASP A 104 12.37 -11.24 19.57
C ASP A 104 12.86 -12.23 18.49
N GLY A 105 13.03 -11.77 17.25
CA GLY A 105 13.40 -12.58 16.11
C GLY A 105 12.22 -13.27 15.42
N HIS A 106 10.98 -13.07 15.90
CA HIS A 106 9.78 -13.55 15.22
C HIS A 106 9.67 -12.92 13.83
N VAL A 107 9.24 -13.72 12.85
CA VAL A 107 9.00 -13.29 11.48
C VAL A 107 7.55 -13.59 11.13
N GLU A 108 6.84 -12.56 10.70
CA GLU A 108 5.47 -12.67 10.18
C GLU A 108 5.45 -12.37 8.69
N LEU A 109 4.70 -13.17 7.94
CA LEU A 109 4.48 -12.97 6.52
C LEU A 109 3.03 -12.53 6.28
N LYS A 110 2.86 -11.38 5.62
CA LYS A 110 1.55 -10.90 5.18
C LYS A 110 1.49 -10.89 3.66
N ASP A 111 0.53 -11.62 3.09
CA ASP A 111 0.21 -11.51 1.68
C ASP A 111 -0.61 -10.24 1.45
N LEU A 112 0.01 -9.21 0.84
CA LEU A 112 -0.64 -7.92 0.60
C LEU A 112 -1.66 -7.98 -0.55
N SER A 113 -1.73 -9.07 -1.31
CA SER A 113 -2.76 -9.26 -2.32
C SER A 113 -4.14 -9.56 -1.72
N GLN A 114 -4.18 -10.00 -0.46
CA GLN A 114 -5.39 -10.32 0.28
C GLN A 114 -6.21 -9.06 0.59
N GLU A 115 -7.54 -9.20 0.54
CA GLU A 115 -8.49 -8.10 0.74
C GLU A 115 -8.45 -7.52 2.15
N ASN A 116 -8.19 -8.35 3.16
CA ASN A 116 -8.04 -7.86 4.54
C ASN A 116 -6.74 -7.05 4.77
N CYS A 117 -5.87 -6.95 3.77
CA CYS A 117 -4.61 -6.22 3.85
C CYS A 117 -4.60 -4.93 3.02
N ARG A 118 -5.74 -4.45 2.48
CA ARG A 118 -5.78 -3.28 1.58
C ARG A 118 -5.17 -2.00 2.16
N GLU A 119 -5.51 -1.65 3.40
CA GLU A 119 -4.94 -0.48 4.07
C GLU A 119 -3.41 -0.60 4.24
N LEU A 120 -2.94 -1.77 4.69
CA LEU A 120 -1.51 -2.06 4.81
C LEU A 120 -0.82 -2.02 3.44
N MET A 121 -1.45 -2.60 2.41
CA MET A 121 -0.96 -2.58 1.03
C MET A 121 -0.79 -1.14 0.55
N MET A 122 -1.81 -0.29 0.71
CA MET A 122 -1.75 1.10 0.27
C MET A 122 -0.61 1.87 0.95
N ALA A 123 -0.42 1.68 2.26
CA ALA A 123 0.65 2.31 3.01
C ALA A 123 2.04 1.86 2.55
N VAL A 124 2.23 0.55 2.36
CA VAL A 124 3.47 -0.04 1.82
C VAL A 124 3.73 0.45 0.40
N VAL A 125 2.72 0.45 -0.48
CA VAL A 125 2.84 0.90 -1.87
C VAL A 125 3.28 2.36 -1.94
N GLY A 126 2.74 3.22 -1.08
CA GLY A 126 3.14 4.62 -0.99
C GLY A 126 4.64 4.82 -0.70
N ASP A 127 5.24 3.95 0.11
CA ASP A 127 6.65 4.01 0.47
C ASP A 127 7.58 3.35 -0.58
N ILE A 128 7.16 2.25 -1.20
CA ILE A 128 8.01 1.52 -2.16
C ILE A 128 8.12 2.22 -3.51
N VAL A 129 7.06 2.88 -4.01
CA VAL A 129 7.03 3.44 -5.37
C VAL A 129 8.17 4.46 -5.59
N PRO A 130 8.44 5.39 -4.67
CA PRO A 130 9.63 6.25 -4.75
C PRO A 130 10.95 5.48 -4.74
N LYS A 131 11.05 4.40 -3.97
CA LYS A 131 12.26 3.56 -3.88
C LYS A 131 12.55 2.84 -5.20
N PHE A 132 11.52 2.41 -5.93
CA PHE A 132 11.69 1.85 -7.28
C PHE A 132 12.32 2.82 -8.26
N LYS A 133 11.89 4.09 -8.25
CA LYS A 133 12.49 5.12 -9.10
C LYS A 133 13.99 5.26 -8.83
N ASN A 134 14.40 5.16 -7.56
CA ASN A 134 15.81 5.18 -7.20
C ASN A 134 16.55 3.92 -7.66
N LEU A 135 15.97 2.73 -7.47
CA LEU A 135 16.57 1.46 -7.90
C LEU A 135 16.80 1.41 -9.42
N THR A 136 15.81 1.83 -10.22
CA THR A 136 15.93 1.88 -11.68
C THR A 136 17.04 2.85 -12.12
N ALA A 137 17.13 4.04 -11.49
CA ALA A 137 18.19 5.00 -11.78
C ALA A 137 19.58 4.46 -11.42
N GLN A 138 19.72 3.79 -10.27
CA GLN A 138 20.97 3.16 -9.84
C GLN A 138 21.39 2.05 -10.81
N GLN A 139 20.45 1.20 -11.22
CA GLN A 139 20.74 0.11 -12.16
C GLN A 139 21.17 0.65 -13.53
N LYS A 140 20.52 1.71 -14.03
CA LYS A 140 20.95 2.40 -15.25
C LYS A 140 22.40 2.88 -15.13
N LYS A 141 22.73 3.61 -14.07
CA LYS A 141 24.09 4.13 -13.83
C LYS A 141 25.12 2.99 -13.74
N LYS A 142 24.77 1.88 -13.09
CA LYS A 142 25.63 0.68 -13.00
C LYS A 142 25.90 0.09 -14.38
N LEU A 143 24.88 -0.01 -15.24
CA LEU A 143 25.05 -0.49 -16.61
C LEU A 143 25.92 0.44 -17.45
N GLU A 144 25.69 1.76 -17.37
CA GLU A 144 26.52 2.75 -18.06
C GLU A 144 28.00 2.64 -17.67
N ASN A 145 28.29 2.51 -16.38
CA ASN A 145 29.66 2.31 -15.89
C ASN A 145 30.29 1.01 -16.43
N ARG A 146 29.54 -0.10 -16.45
CA ARG A 146 30.00 -1.37 -17.00
C ARG A 146 30.30 -1.27 -18.49
N ILE A 147 29.43 -0.62 -19.26
CA ILE A 147 29.62 -0.39 -20.70
C ILE A 147 30.87 0.47 -20.94
N LYS A 148 31.06 1.53 -20.16
CA LYS A 148 32.25 2.39 -20.26
C LYS A 148 33.54 1.62 -19.98
N LEU A 149 33.55 0.80 -18.94
CA LEU A 149 34.71 -0.05 -18.61
C LEU A 149 35.01 -1.04 -19.73
N LEU A 150 34.00 -1.81 -20.15
CA LEU A 150 34.15 -2.83 -21.19
C LEU A 150 34.60 -2.22 -22.51
N SER A 151 34.00 -1.10 -22.94
CA SER A 151 34.42 -0.42 -24.17
C SER A 151 35.87 0.09 -24.12
N SER A 152 36.34 0.55 -22.95
CA SER A 152 37.72 1.02 -22.78
C SER A 152 38.72 -0.14 -22.85
N ILE A 153 38.44 -1.24 -22.14
CA ILE A 153 39.27 -2.44 -22.16
C ILE A 153 39.30 -3.06 -23.56
N THR A 154 38.13 -3.22 -24.20
CA THR A 154 38.04 -3.80 -25.55
C THR A 154 38.86 -3.03 -26.56
N LYS A 155 38.82 -1.69 -26.53
CA LYS A 155 39.65 -0.86 -27.42
C LYS A 155 41.13 -1.10 -27.22
N GLU A 156 41.59 -1.21 -25.97
CA GLU A 156 43.01 -1.39 -25.70
C GLU A 156 43.52 -2.79 -26.05
N VAL A 157 42.68 -3.81 -25.83
CA VAL A 157 42.93 -5.18 -26.28
C VAL A 157 43.01 -5.24 -27.81
N GLN A 158 42.09 -4.58 -28.53
CA GLN A 158 42.11 -4.52 -29.99
C GLN A 158 43.39 -3.88 -30.52
N LYS A 159 43.77 -2.70 -30.01
CA LYS A 159 45.04 -2.04 -30.39
C LYS A 159 46.25 -2.92 -30.15
N SER A 160 46.30 -3.57 -28.98
CA SER A 160 47.42 -4.46 -28.63
C SER A 160 47.50 -5.66 -29.58
N SER A 161 46.35 -6.26 -29.90
CA SER A 161 46.25 -7.38 -30.85
C SER A 161 46.69 -6.97 -32.27
N GLU A 162 46.28 -5.79 -32.74
CA GLU A 162 46.68 -5.24 -34.04
C GLU A 162 48.19 -4.96 -34.09
N ALA A 163 48.74 -4.31 -33.06
CA ALA A 163 50.17 -4.01 -32.97
C ALA A 163 51.02 -5.29 -32.94
N LEU A 164 50.61 -6.30 -32.17
CA LEU A 164 51.29 -7.59 -32.11
C LEU A 164 51.26 -8.30 -33.47
N SER A 165 50.09 -8.31 -34.13
CA SER A 165 49.92 -8.93 -35.45
C SER A 165 50.81 -8.24 -36.50
N ALA A 166 50.91 -6.92 -36.46
CA ALA A 166 51.80 -6.14 -37.32
C ALA A 166 53.28 -6.44 -37.05
N ALA A 167 53.70 -6.52 -35.79
CA ALA A 167 55.08 -6.83 -35.42
C ALA A 167 55.52 -8.22 -35.89
N LEU A 168 54.68 -9.26 -35.67
CA LEU A 168 54.95 -10.62 -36.13
C LEU A 168 55.03 -10.71 -37.66
N SER A 169 54.20 -9.95 -38.37
CA SER A 169 54.22 -9.89 -39.84
C SER A 169 55.46 -9.19 -40.39
N ALA A 170 56.04 -8.25 -39.64
CA ALA A 170 57.26 -7.54 -40.01
C ALA A 170 58.53 -8.36 -39.76
N SER A 171 58.55 -9.26 -38.76
CA SER A 171 59.70 -10.13 -38.46
C SER A 171 59.85 -11.34 -39.40
N ASN A 172 58.83 -11.66 -40.21
CA ASN A 172 58.85 -12.77 -41.17
C ASN A 172 59.15 -12.32 -42.62
N LYS A 173 59.61 -11.09 -42.82
CA LYS A 173 60.10 -10.55 -44.10
C LYS A 173 61.59 -10.25 -44.01
#